data_AF-A0AA38FCV6-F1
#
_entry.id   AF-A0AA38FCV6-F1
#
_cell.length_a   1.000
_cell.length_b   1.000
_cell.length_c   1.000
_cell.angle_alpha   90.00
_cell.angle_beta   90.00
_cell.angle_gamma   90.00
#
_symmetry.space_group_name_H-M   'P 1'
#
loop_
_entity.id
_entity.type
_entity.pdbx_description
1 polymer ?
#
loop_
_entity_poly.entity_id
_entity_poly.type
_entity_poly.pdbx_seq_one_letter_code
_entity_poly.pdbx_strand_id
1 'polypeptide(L)' 'MAPEGMKALEKKHLVIHVAPFKLISGDLYKLGRDEVLHHCVLENECKHIMEEAHGGIAGGYY' A
#
# COMPACT_ATOMS: atom_id res chain seq x y z
N MET A 1 -0.56 -6.21 8.39
CA MET A 1 -1.39 -6.27 9.62
C MET A 1 -2.64 -5.44 9.34
N ALA A 2 -3.86 -5.97 9.51
CA ALA A 2 -5.07 -5.18 9.27
C ALA A 2 -5.32 -4.28 10.49
N PRO A 3 -5.86 -3.05 10.32
CA PRO A 3 -6.09 -2.11 11.42
C PRO A 3 -7.01 -2.71 12.50
N GLU A 4 -6.70 -2.45 13.77
CA GLU A 4 -7.53 -2.89 14.89
C GLU A 4 -8.91 -2.21 14.83
N GLY A 5 -9.99 -2.99 14.95
CA GLY A 5 -11.38 -2.52 14.87
C GLY A 5 -12.09 -2.74 13.52
N MET A 6 -11.37 -3.18 12.47
CA MET A 6 -11.99 -3.46 11.17
C MET A 6 -12.87 -4.72 11.21
N LYS A 7 -14.12 -4.64 10.74
CA LYS A 7 -15.03 -5.80 10.74
C LYS A 7 -14.52 -6.87 9.79
N ALA A 8 -14.83 -8.14 10.07
CA ALA A 8 -14.35 -9.28 9.28
C ALA A 8 -14.69 -9.19 7.78
N LEU A 9 -15.84 -8.60 7.43
CA LEU A 9 -16.26 -8.38 6.03
C LEU A 9 -15.39 -7.32 5.34
N GLU A 10 -15.08 -6.22 6.03
CA GLU A 10 -14.23 -5.14 5.53
C GLU A 10 -12.79 -5.64 5.35
N LYS A 11 -12.32 -6.47 6.28
CA LYS A 11 -11.02 -7.15 6.16
C LYS A 11 -10.97 -8.08 4.95
N LYS A 12 -12.03 -8.86 4.69
CA LYS A 12 -12.11 -9.71 3.49
C LYS A 12 -12.11 -8.90 2.21
N HIS A 13 -12.92 -7.84 2.14
CA HIS A 13 -12.91 -6.93 0.99
C HIS A 13 -11.54 -6.33 0.78
N LEU A 14 -10.90 -5.84 1.84
CA LEU A 14 -9.54 -5.31 1.77
C LEU A 14 -8.58 -6.34 1.21
N VAL A 15 -8.57 -7.57 1.75
CA VAL A 15 -7.69 -8.65 1.26
C VAL A 15 -7.91 -8.94 -0.23
N ILE A 16 -9.16 -8.99 -0.69
CA ILE A 16 -9.48 -9.22 -2.11
C ILE A 16 -8.97 -8.06 -2.99
N HIS A 17 -9.19 -6.82 -2.55
CA HIS A 17 -8.79 -5.63 -3.30
C HIS A 17 -7.27 -5.43 -3.34
N VAL A 18 -6.55 -5.80 -2.26
CA VAL A 18 -5.08 -5.68 -2.18
C VAL A 18 -4.34 -6.92 -2.69
N ALA A 19 -5.02 -8.05 -2.90
CA ALA A 19 -4.44 -9.28 -3.41
C ALA A 19 -3.59 -9.14 -4.70
N PRO A 20 -3.98 -8.32 -5.70
CA PRO A 20 -3.16 -8.14 -6.88
C PRO A 20 -1.95 -7.23 -6.64
N PHE A 21 -1.85 -6.54 -5.51
CA PHE A 21 -0.75 -5.63 -5.23
C PHE A 21 0.38 -6.34 -4.47
N LYS A 22 1.62 -6.04 -4.84
CA LYS A 22 2.84 -6.54 -4.19
C LYS A 22 3.80 -5.39 -3.95
N LEU A 23 4.38 -5.35 -2.75
CA LEU A 23 5.48 -4.45 -2.43
C LEU A 23 6.79 -5.21 -2.66
N ILE A 24 7.63 -4.73 -3.59
CA ILE A 24 8.92 -5.34 -3.91
C ILE A 24 9.98 -4.23 -3.82
N SER A 25 10.98 -4.41 -2.96
CA SER A 25 12.07 -3.43 -2.78
C SER A 25 11.65 -1.99 -2.45
N GLY A 26 10.45 -1.80 -1.89
CA GLY A 26 9.89 -0.48 -1.57
C GLY A 26 8.91 0.05 -2.62
N ASP A 27 8.84 -0.59 -3.77
CA ASP A 27 7.98 -0.18 -4.88
C ASP A 27 6.70 -1.02 -4.93
N LEU A 28 5.57 -0.35 -5.20
CA LEU A 28 4.26 -0.99 -5.29
C LEU A 28 4.00 -1.43 -6.74
N TYR A 29 3.78 -2.73 -6.91
CA TYR A 29 3.41 -3.33 -8.18
C TYR A 29 1.98 -3.87 -8.11
N LYS A 30 1.29 -3.90 -9.24
CA LYS A 30 0.01 -4.59 -9.41
C LYS A 30 0.14 -5.66 -10.48
N LEU A 31 -0.31 -6.85 -10.13
CA LEU A 31 -0.46 -7.96 -11.05
C LEU A 31 -1.56 -7.64 -12.05
N GLY A 32 -1.17 -7.50 -13.31
CA GLY A 32 -2.05 -7.39 -14.45
C GLY A 32 -2.79 -8.71 -14.72
N ARG A 33 -3.77 -8.66 -15.62
CA ARG A 33 -4.51 -9.87 -16.03
C ARG A 33 -3.67 -10.83 -16.86
N ASP A 34 -2.58 -10.31 -17.41
CA ASP A 34 -1.51 -11.00 -18.15
C ASP A 34 -0.47 -11.62 -17.21
N GLU A 35 -0.71 -11.60 -15.90
CA GLU A 35 0.23 -12.08 -14.87
C GLU A 35 1.55 -11.27 -14.83
N VAL A 36 1.59 -10.12 -15.48
CA VAL A 36 2.74 -9.20 -15.46
C VAL A 36 2.60 -8.21 -14.31
N LEU A 37 3.69 -7.93 -13.62
CA LEU A 37 3.72 -6.91 -12.57
C LEU A 37 3.93 -5.53 -13.19
N HIS A 38 2.91 -4.68 -13.13
CA HIS A 38 2.98 -3.29 -13.53
C HIS A 38 3.33 -2.42 -12.32
N HIS A 39 4.30 -1.55 -12.49
CA HIS A 39 4.63 -0.56 -11.47
C HIS A 39 3.45 0.39 -11.28
N CYS A 40 2.94 0.52 -10.05
CA CYS A 40 1.72 1.26 -9.76
C CYS A 40 1.94 2.70 -9.34
N VAL A 41 3.18 3.10 -9.14
CA VAL A 41 3.52 4.42 -8.62
C VAL A 41 4.56 5.01 -9.57
N LEU A 42 4.39 6.23 -10.07
CA LEU A 42 5.49 6.86 -10.78
C LEU A 42 6.65 7.04 -9.77
N GLU A 43 7.91 6.89 -10.19
CA GLU A 43 9.06 6.98 -9.28
C GLU A 43 9.03 8.26 -8.40
N ASN A 44 8.53 9.36 -8.97
CA ASN A 44 8.30 10.62 -8.28
C ASN A 44 7.20 10.57 -7.21
N GLU A 45 6.14 9.80 -7.42
CA GLU A 45 5.06 9.60 -6.46
C GLU A 45 5.47 8.64 -5.34
N CYS A 46 6.39 7.70 -5.61
CA CYS A 46 6.88 6.73 -4.61
C CYS A 46 7.59 7.45 -3.47
N LYS A 47 8.45 8.41 -3.82
CA LYS A 47 9.13 9.25 -2.84
C LYS A 47 8.15 10.04 -1.97
N HIS A 48 7.12 10.63 -2.57
CA HIS A 48 6.11 11.40 -1.85
C HIS A 48 5.26 10.53 -0.90
N ILE A 49 4.80 9.37 -1.37
CA ILE A 49 4.02 8.42 -0.56
C ILE A 49 4.88 7.87 0.58
N MET A 50 6.16 7.58 0.36
CA MET A 50 7.07 7.16 1.42
C MET A 50 7.32 8.27 2.44
N GLU A 51 7.45 9.52 2.00
CA GLU A 51 7.55 10.69 2.88
C GLU A 51 6.28 10.90 3.70
N GLU A 52 5.08 10.75 3.13
CA GLU A 52 3.81 10.84 3.88
C GLU A 52 3.60 9.65 4.83
N ALA A 53 3.86 8.43 4.35
CA ALA A 53 3.67 7.21 5.13
C ALA A 53 4.66 7.09 6.31
N HIS A 54 5.89 7.58 6.14
CA HIS A 54 6.89 7.60 7.21
C HIS A 54 6.94 8.93 7.98
N GLY A 55 6.47 10.03 7.40
CA GLY A 55 6.36 11.34 8.06
C GLY A 55 5.20 11.43 9.05
N GLY A 56 4.22 10.53 8.97
CA GLY A 56 3.08 10.47 9.88
C GLY A 56 3.33 9.81 11.24
N ILE A 57 4.53 9.27 11.52
CA ILE A 57 4.87 8.66 12.82
C ILE A 57 6.22 9.19 13.33
N ALA A 58 6.30 10.49 13.54
CA ALA A 58 7.15 11.06 14.58
C ALA A 58 6.31 12.09 15.34
N GLY A 59 5.81 11.68 16.50
CA GLY A 59 5.07 12.56 17.40
C GLY A 59 5.84 13.85 17.68
N GLY A 60 5.21 14.98 17.40
CA GLY A 60 5.74 16.30 17.69
C GLY A 60 4.57 17.25 17.90
N TYR A 61 4.08 17.29 19.14
CA TYR A 61 3.31 18.40 19.67
C TYR A 61 4.10 19.70 19.47
N TYR A 62 3.44 20.73 18.94
CA TYR A 62 3.74 22.13 19.26
C TYR A 62 2.51 22.74 19.91
#